data_AF-A0A4Z0MXW2-F1
#
_entry.id   AF-A0A4Z0MXW2-F1
#
_cell.length_a   1.000
_cell.length_b   1.000
_cell.length_c   1.000
_cell.angle_alpha   90.00
_cell.angle_beta   90.00
_cell.angle_gamma   90.00
#
_symmetry.space_group_name_H-M   'P 1'
#
loop_
_entity.id
_entity.type
_entity.pdbx_description
1 polymer ?
#
loop_
_entity_poly.entity_id
_entity_poly.type
_entity_poly.pdbx_seq_one_letter_code
_entity_poly.pdbx_strand_id
1 'polypeptide(L)'
;MRRFSKAIGERLSAWQVPDGDEVRYDRDEQDLIAGDQLRSAHGKGVRAILHSAFTIGLAQYCFENDLPHPGFVVLDSPLVTYRPPKPGEAVDREVLDIGIAARFYDDIQQSVGGQVIIMENMDPPSGLRKESTDVFFTGVAGEGRFGFFPSQPLPS
;
A
#
# COMPACT_ATOMS: atom_id res chain seq x y z
N MET A 1 4.25 16.73 13.66
CA MET A 1 5.27 15.73 13.28
C MET A 1 5.11 14.44 14.04
N ARG A 2 5.24 14.42 15.38
CA ARG A 2 5.02 13.20 16.17
C ARG A 2 3.68 12.48 15.88
N ARG A 3 2.59 13.24 15.71
CA ARG A 3 1.28 12.70 15.33
C ARG A 3 1.27 12.08 13.92
N PHE A 4 1.94 12.69 12.96
CA PHE A 4 2.04 12.18 11.60
C PHE A 4 2.92 10.92 11.54
N SER A 5 4.11 10.94 12.19
CA SER A 5 4.94 9.74 12.34
C SER A 5 4.15 8.60 13.01
N LYS A 6 3.35 8.90 14.04
CA LYS A 6 2.46 7.92 14.69
C LYS A 6 1.43 7.34 13.71
N ALA A 7 0.76 8.16 12.92
CA ALA A 7 -0.21 7.69 11.94
C ALA A 7 0.41 6.73 10.91
N ILE A 8 1.65 6.99 10.48
CA ILE A 8 2.40 6.10 9.58
C ILE A 8 2.80 4.81 10.30
N GLY A 9 3.35 4.93 11.52
CA GLY A 9 3.75 3.77 12.32
C GLY A 9 2.59 2.83 12.61
N GLU A 10 1.40 3.35 12.89
CA GLU A 10 0.20 2.54 13.07
C GLU A 10 -0.14 1.70 11.83
N ARG A 11 0.06 2.23 10.61
CA ARG A 11 -0.12 1.44 9.37
C ARG A 11 0.91 0.32 9.29
N LEU A 12 2.19 0.66 9.46
CA LEU A 12 3.28 -0.30 9.37
C LEU A 12 3.16 -1.41 10.43
N SER A 13 2.78 -1.06 11.66
CA SER A 13 2.50 -2.03 12.72
C SER A 13 1.31 -2.91 12.40
N ALA A 14 0.22 -2.36 11.85
CA ALA A 14 -0.94 -3.16 11.42
C ALA A 14 -0.55 -4.17 10.33
N TRP A 15 0.37 -3.78 9.43
CA TRP A 15 0.88 -4.65 8.37
C TRP A 15 2.01 -5.59 8.85
N GLN A 16 2.42 -5.47 10.11
CA GLN A 16 3.56 -6.17 10.72
C GLN A 16 4.85 -6.03 9.91
N VAL A 17 5.11 -4.81 9.44
CA VAL A 17 6.41 -4.43 8.90
C VAL A 17 7.41 -4.37 10.07
N PRO A 18 8.58 -5.03 9.99
CA PRO A 18 9.63 -4.95 11.01
C PRO A 18 9.96 -3.51 11.34
N ASP A 19 10.14 -3.24 12.63
CA ASP A 19 10.49 -1.92 13.17
C ASP A 19 9.53 -0.79 12.71
N GLY A 20 8.28 -1.14 12.38
CA GLY A 20 7.28 -0.20 11.88
C GLY A 20 6.93 0.92 12.87
N ASP A 21 7.11 0.68 14.17
CA ASP A 21 6.95 1.66 15.24
C ASP A 21 8.17 2.61 15.39
N GLU A 22 9.30 2.27 14.80
CA GLU A 22 10.50 3.12 14.74
C GLU A 22 10.49 4.09 13.55
N VAL A 23 9.42 4.09 12.74
CA VAL A 23 9.30 5.01 11.59
C VAL A 23 9.12 6.45 12.06
N ARG A 24 9.80 7.38 11.37
CA ARG A 24 9.59 8.82 11.54
C ARG A 24 9.61 9.53 10.21
N TYR A 25 8.75 10.54 10.09
CA TYR A 25 8.88 11.52 9.03
C TYR A 25 9.98 12.53 9.37
N ASP A 26 10.89 12.72 8.42
CA ASP A 26 11.95 13.71 8.46
C ASP A 26 11.56 14.93 7.62
N ARG A 27 11.65 16.13 8.20
CA ARG A 27 11.25 17.37 7.51
C ARG A 27 12.29 17.87 6.54
N ASP A 28 13.56 17.62 6.83
CA ASP A 28 14.67 18.15 6.05
C ASP A 28 14.81 17.31 4.77
N GLU A 29 14.66 15.99 4.90
CA GLU A 29 14.64 15.05 3.76
C GLU A 29 13.27 15.00 3.06
N GLN A 30 12.23 15.53 3.72
CA GLN A 30 10.83 15.47 3.28
C GLN A 30 10.34 14.03 2.99
N ASP A 31 10.93 13.04 3.66
CA ASP A 31 10.70 11.61 3.44
C ASP A 31 10.68 10.85 4.78
N LEU A 32 10.50 9.53 4.71
CA LEU A 32 10.52 8.65 5.86
C LEU A 32 11.92 8.12 6.16
N ILE A 33 12.18 7.99 7.45
CA ILE A 33 13.26 7.21 8.02
C ILE A 33 12.61 6.04 8.75
N ALA A 34 12.99 4.82 8.38
CA ALA A 34 12.56 3.58 9.01
C ALA A 34 13.79 2.94 9.66
N GLY A 35 13.74 2.75 10.98
CA GLY A 35 14.93 2.46 11.77
C GLY A 35 15.97 3.58 11.64
N ASP A 36 17.14 3.26 11.10
CA ASP A 36 18.25 4.19 10.85
C ASP A 36 18.44 4.56 9.37
N GLN A 37 17.56 4.08 8.48
CA GLN A 37 17.70 4.24 7.03
C GLN A 37 16.62 5.13 6.44
N LEU A 38 17.02 5.95 5.46
CA LEU A 38 16.07 6.66 4.62
C LEU A 38 15.29 5.67 3.77
N ARG A 39 14.00 5.96 3.52
CA ARG A 39 13.15 5.15 2.64
C ARG A 39 13.83 4.82 1.32
N SER A 40 14.55 5.76 0.73
CA SER A 40 15.27 5.59 -0.54
C SER A 40 16.37 4.52 -0.51
N ALA A 41 16.93 4.21 0.66
CA ALA A 41 18.03 3.26 0.86
C ALA A 41 17.57 1.79 0.85
N HIS A 42 16.30 1.50 1.15
CA HIS A 42 15.79 0.13 1.20
C HIS A 42 15.54 -0.47 -0.20
N GLY A 43 15.39 -1.80 -0.27
CA GLY A 43 14.94 -2.50 -1.49
C GLY A 43 13.57 -2.03 -2.01
N LYS A 44 13.34 -2.12 -3.34
CA LYS A 44 12.13 -1.61 -4.04
C LYS A 44 10.81 -1.98 -3.36
N GLY A 45 10.66 -3.22 -2.90
CA GLY A 45 9.47 -3.71 -2.20
C GLY A 45 9.20 -2.95 -0.89
N VAL A 46 10.21 -2.85 -0.02
CA VAL A 46 10.12 -2.09 1.23
C VAL A 46 9.82 -0.62 0.94
N ARG A 47 10.45 -0.02 -0.09
CA ARG A 47 10.16 1.37 -0.47
C ARG A 47 8.72 1.61 -0.88
N ALA A 48 8.11 0.66 -1.60
CA ALA A 48 6.72 0.72 -2.02
C ALA A 48 5.76 0.63 -0.82
N ILE A 49 6.05 -0.27 0.13
CA ILE A 49 5.29 -0.39 1.38
C ILE A 49 5.40 0.88 2.22
N LEU A 50 6.61 1.38 2.45
CA LEU A 50 6.83 2.62 3.21
C LEU A 50 6.15 3.81 2.54
N HIS A 51 6.19 3.90 1.21
CA HIS A 51 5.49 4.95 0.48
C HIS A 51 3.97 4.83 0.60
N SER A 52 3.44 3.61 0.61
CA SER A 52 2.00 3.37 0.83
C SER A 52 1.58 3.80 2.23
N ALA A 53 2.39 3.46 3.25
CA ALA A 53 2.15 3.87 4.63
C ALA A 53 2.22 5.40 4.80
N PHE A 54 3.18 6.05 4.13
CA PHE A 54 3.26 7.51 4.08
C PHE A 54 1.97 8.13 3.54
N THR A 55 1.53 7.68 2.36
CA THR A 55 0.37 8.26 1.65
C THR A 55 -0.92 8.05 2.43
N ILE A 56 -1.16 6.84 2.94
CA ILE A 56 -2.35 6.53 3.75
C ILE A 56 -2.28 7.26 5.10
N GLY A 57 -1.12 7.24 5.76
CA GLY A 57 -0.91 7.93 7.03
C GLY A 57 -1.11 9.44 6.92
N LEU A 58 -0.76 10.05 5.77
CA LEU A 58 -0.99 11.46 5.52
C LEU A 58 -2.48 11.76 5.37
N ALA A 59 -3.20 10.94 4.60
CA ALA A 59 -4.65 11.06 4.47
C ALA A 59 -5.33 10.94 5.84
N GLN A 60 -4.98 9.92 6.62
CA GLN A 60 -5.50 9.70 7.96
C GLN A 60 -5.20 10.89 8.89
N TYR A 61 -3.96 11.38 8.88
CA TYR A 61 -3.58 12.56 9.64
C TYR A 61 -4.42 13.78 9.25
N CYS A 62 -4.68 14.00 7.96
CA CYS A 62 -5.53 15.09 7.52
C CYS A 62 -6.98 14.92 7.99
N PHE A 63 -7.55 13.72 7.87
CA PHE A 63 -8.91 13.43 8.31
C PHE A 63 -9.10 13.62 9.82
N GLU A 64 -8.17 13.13 10.64
CA GLU A 64 -8.26 13.25 12.10
C GLU A 64 -8.07 14.66 12.64
N ASN A 65 -7.50 15.57 11.84
CA ASN A 65 -7.17 16.93 12.26
C ASN A 65 -7.95 17.99 11.46
N ASP A 66 -9.03 17.59 10.77
CA ASP A 66 -9.87 18.47 9.94
C ASP A 66 -9.05 19.33 8.95
N LEU A 67 -8.00 18.75 8.37
CA LEU A 67 -7.14 19.44 7.40
C LEU A 67 -7.64 19.21 5.97
N PRO A 68 -7.38 20.16 5.05
CA PRO A 68 -7.74 19.98 3.64
C PRO A 68 -7.17 18.70 3.04
N HIS A 69 -8.05 17.87 2.48
CA HIS A 69 -7.70 16.63 1.78
C HIS A 69 -8.75 16.35 0.70
N PRO A 70 -8.39 15.80 -0.47
CA PRO A 70 -9.33 15.51 -1.56
C PRO A 70 -10.39 14.44 -1.24
N GLY A 71 -10.31 13.78 -0.08
CA GLY A 71 -11.22 12.70 0.31
C GLY A 71 -10.86 11.33 -0.26
N PHE A 72 -9.80 11.23 -1.07
CA PHE A 72 -9.33 9.96 -1.62
C PHE A 72 -7.80 9.88 -1.74
N VAL A 73 -7.28 8.66 -1.84
CA VAL A 73 -5.88 8.35 -2.17
C VAL A 73 -5.81 7.32 -3.29
N VAL A 74 -4.75 7.38 -4.10
CA VAL A 74 -4.47 6.42 -5.16
C VAL A 74 -3.12 5.78 -4.90
N LEU A 75 -3.06 4.46 -4.94
CA LEU A 75 -1.83 3.68 -4.82
C LEU A 75 -1.63 2.88 -6.11
N ASP A 76 -0.46 3.06 -6.74
CA ASP A 76 -0.04 2.30 -7.91
C ASP A 76 0.94 1.20 -7.48
N SER A 77 0.48 -0.03 -7.59
CA SER A 77 1.27 -1.24 -7.40
C SER A 77 2.00 -1.31 -6.04
N PRO A 78 1.30 -1.10 -4.91
CA PRO A 78 1.91 -1.04 -3.59
C PRO A 78 2.57 -2.37 -3.17
N LEU A 79 2.12 -3.49 -3.76
CA LEU A 79 2.54 -4.84 -3.42
C LEU A 79 3.30 -5.53 -4.58
N VAL A 80 3.22 -5.08 -5.83
CA VAL A 80 3.80 -5.81 -6.99
C VAL A 80 5.30 -6.11 -6.86
N THR A 81 6.05 -5.21 -6.23
CA THR A 81 7.51 -5.36 -6.08
C THR A 81 7.89 -6.15 -4.83
N TYR A 82 6.90 -6.55 -4.04
CA TYR A 82 7.09 -7.37 -2.88
C TYR A 82 7.23 -8.84 -3.28
N ARG A 83 8.30 -9.48 -2.79
CA ARG A 83 8.52 -10.91 -2.92
C ARG A 83 8.78 -11.48 -1.53
N PRO A 84 7.95 -12.41 -1.05
CA PRO A 84 8.28 -13.12 0.18
C PRO A 84 9.58 -13.93 -0.01
N PRO A 85 10.32 -14.18 1.07
CA PRO A 85 11.55 -14.98 1.00
C PRO A 85 11.23 -16.41 0.57
N LYS A 86 12.15 -17.03 -0.18
CA LYS A 86 12.05 -18.46 -0.45
C LYS A 86 12.40 -19.26 0.81
N PRO A 87 11.83 -20.47 0.99
CA PRO A 87 12.25 -21.35 2.08
C PRO A 87 13.76 -21.61 2.03
N GLY A 88 14.47 -21.23 3.09
CA GLY A 88 15.93 -21.41 3.20
C GLY A 88 16.80 -20.20 2.81
N GLU A 89 16.20 -19.10 2.35
CA GLU A 89 16.93 -17.81 2.25
C GLU A 89 17.06 -17.18 3.64
N ALA A 90 18.23 -16.60 3.93
CA ALA A 90 18.43 -15.85 5.17
C ALA A 90 17.42 -14.68 5.19
N VAL A 91 16.65 -14.59 6.27
CA VAL A 91 15.70 -13.49 6.48
C VAL A 91 16.53 -12.25 6.80
N ASP A 92 16.85 -11.47 5.77
CA ASP A 92 17.42 -10.14 5.97
C ASP A 92 16.40 -9.28 6.73
N ARG A 93 16.83 -8.25 7.47
CA ARG A 93 15.88 -7.38 8.21
C ARG A 93 14.85 -6.71 7.29
N GLU A 94 15.18 -6.57 6.01
CA GLU A 94 14.29 -6.03 4.96
C GLU A 94 13.30 -7.03 4.37
N VAL A 95 13.33 -8.29 4.84
CA VAL A 95 12.45 -9.35 4.33
C VAL A 95 11.13 -9.30 5.08
N LEU A 96 10.11 -8.75 4.42
CA LEU A 96 8.75 -8.68 4.94
C LEU A 96 8.08 -10.07 4.87
N ASP A 97 7.09 -10.29 5.74
CA ASP A 97 6.38 -11.56 5.91
C ASP A 97 5.32 -11.80 4.80
N ILE A 98 5.09 -13.07 4.42
CA ILE A 98 4.09 -13.51 3.42
C ILE A 98 2.70 -12.91 3.72
N GLY A 99 2.36 -12.71 4.99
CA GLY A 99 1.08 -12.16 5.40
C GLY A 99 0.90 -10.65 5.20
N ILE A 100 1.93 -9.91 4.76
CA ILE A 100 1.85 -8.44 4.65
C ILE A 100 0.74 -7.99 3.70
N ALA A 101 0.56 -8.69 2.56
CA ALA A 101 -0.48 -8.35 1.60
C ALA A 101 -1.87 -8.50 2.21
N ALA A 102 -2.12 -9.59 2.95
CA ALA A 102 -3.40 -9.81 3.63
C ALA A 102 -3.68 -8.73 4.68
N ARG A 103 -2.68 -8.40 5.50
CA ARG A 103 -2.80 -7.36 6.55
C ARG A 103 -2.93 -5.96 5.98
N PHE A 104 -2.24 -5.68 4.87
CA PHE A 104 -2.36 -4.43 4.13
C PHE A 104 -3.81 -4.23 3.69
N TYR A 105 -4.40 -5.21 2.99
CA TYR A 105 -5.79 -5.12 2.55
C TYR A 105 -6.76 -5.07 3.73
N ASP A 106 -6.56 -5.86 4.79
CA ASP A 106 -7.46 -5.84 5.95
C ASP A 106 -7.45 -4.48 6.67
N ASP A 107 -6.27 -3.88 6.83
CA ASP A 107 -6.11 -2.59 7.48
C ASP A 107 -6.79 -1.46 6.68
N ILE A 108 -6.49 -1.32 5.39
CA ILE A 108 -7.03 -0.21 4.58
C ILE A 108 -8.56 -0.24 4.45
N GLN A 109 -9.16 -1.45 4.46
CA GLN A 109 -10.60 -1.64 4.36
C GLN A 109 -11.34 -1.23 5.65
N GLN A 110 -10.62 -1.04 6.76
CA GLN A 110 -11.19 -0.71 8.06
C GLN A 110 -10.85 0.69 8.56
N SER A 111 -9.68 1.20 8.18
CA SER A 111 -9.02 2.27 8.93
C SER A 111 -9.07 3.65 8.29
N VAL A 112 -9.36 3.74 6.99
CA VAL A 112 -9.22 5.00 6.25
C VAL A 112 -10.57 5.72 6.16
N GLY A 113 -10.62 6.96 6.65
CA GLY A 113 -11.82 7.81 6.63
C GLY A 113 -12.28 8.31 5.24
N GLY A 114 -11.69 7.82 4.15
CA GLY A 114 -11.94 8.26 2.79
C GLY A 114 -11.77 7.14 1.77
N GLN A 115 -11.86 7.47 0.47
CA GLN A 115 -11.77 6.47 -0.59
C GLN A 115 -10.30 6.07 -0.86
N VAL A 116 -10.02 4.77 -0.90
CA VAL A 116 -8.72 4.23 -1.30
C VAL A 116 -8.88 3.53 -2.65
N ILE A 117 -8.11 3.95 -3.64
CA ILE A 117 -8.07 3.34 -4.97
C ILE A 117 -6.72 2.66 -5.13
N ILE A 118 -6.72 1.35 -5.35
CA ILE A 118 -5.51 0.56 -5.56
C ILE A 118 -5.53 -0.02 -6.96
N MET A 119 -4.43 0.17 -7.68
CA MET A 119 -4.16 -0.53 -8.93
C MET A 119 -3.08 -1.56 -8.64
N GLU A 120 -3.38 -2.84 -8.83
CA GLU A 120 -2.46 -3.93 -8.51
C GLU A 120 -2.64 -5.09 -9.49
N ASN A 121 -1.56 -5.83 -9.75
CA ASN A 121 -1.54 -6.99 -10.65
C ASN A 121 -1.65 -8.33 -9.90
N MET A 122 -1.87 -8.28 -8.59
CA MET A 122 -2.00 -9.44 -7.72
C MET A 122 -3.36 -9.43 -7.05
N ASP A 123 -4.01 -10.58 -7.03
CA ASP A 123 -5.28 -10.74 -6.32
C ASP A 123 -5.08 -10.57 -4.80
N PRO A 124 -6.01 -9.91 -4.10
CA PRO A 124 -6.00 -9.86 -2.64
C PRO A 124 -6.04 -11.28 -2.07
N PRO A 125 -5.03 -11.71 -1.29
CA PRO A 125 -4.86 -13.11 -0.90
C PRO A 125 -5.98 -13.65 0.00
N SER A 126 -6.70 -12.76 0.68
CA SER A 126 -7.84 -13.09 1.54
C SER A 126 -9.17 -12.61 0.96
N GLY A 127 -9.18 -12.19 -0.31
CA GLY A 127 -10.30 -11.50 -0.95
C GLY A 127 -10.53 -10.10 -0.37
N LEU A 128 -11.60 -9.47 -0.85
CA LEU A 128 -12.05 -8.16 -0.39
C LEU A 128 -13.37 -8.29 0.37
N ARG A 129 -13.61 -7.34 1.29
CA ARG A 129 -14.87 -7.21 2.01
C ARG A 129 -15.97 -6.75 1.06
N LYS A 130 -17.23 -6.94 1.46
CA LYS A 130 -18.41 -6.66 0.61
C LYS A 130 -18.57 -5.16 0.30
N GLU A 131 -18.01 -4.32 1.15
CA GLU A 131 -18.01 -2.86 1.03
C GLU A 131 -16.98 -2.37 -0.01
N SER A 132 -16.01 -3.21 -0.37
CA SER A 132 -15.01 -2.91 -1.37
C SER A 132 -15.49 -3.29 -2.77
N THR A 133 -15.06 -2.50 -3.74
CA THR A 133 -15.33 -2.77 -5.16
C THR A 133 -14.08 -3.32 -5.81
N ASP A 134 -14.16 -4.55 -6.31
CA ASP A 134 -13.13 -5.15 -7.15
C ASP A 134 -13.44 -4.88 -8.63
N VAL A 135 -12.49 -4.28 -9.34
CA VAL A 135 -12.61 -4.01 -10.78
C VAL A 135 -11.51 -4.79 -11.50
N PHE A 136 -11.83 -6.02 -11.84
CA PHE A 136 -10.89 -6.92 -12.51
C PHE A 136 -10.76 -6.60 -14.00
N PHE A 137 -9.53 -6.47 -14.50
CA PHE A 137 -9.24 -6.37 -15.93
C PHE A 137 -8.73 -7.72 -16.45
N THR A 138 -9.51 -8.33 -17.35
CA THR A 138 -9.25 -9.69 -17.83
C THR A 138 -8.13 -9.75 -18.86
N GLY A 139 -7.92 -8.68 -19.64
CA GLY A 139 -7.06 -8.72 -20.83
C GLY A 139 -7.58 -9.64 -21.95
N VAL A 140 -8.79 -10.19 -21.82
CA VAL A 140 -9.39 -11.15 -22.76
C VAL A 140 -10.58 -10.51 -23.46
N ALA A 141 -10.52 -10.44 -24.79
CA ALA A 141 -11.59 -9.84 -25.58
C ALA A 141 -12.88 -10.66 -25.43
N GLY A 142 -13.99 -9.98 -25.12
CA GLY A 142 -15.29 -10.63 -24.90
C GLY A 142 -15.51 -11.19 -23.49
N GLU A 143 -14.52 -11.14 -22.59
CA GLU A 143 -14.67 -11.57 -21.19
C GLU A 143 -14.56 -10.38 -20.23
N GLY A 144 -15.64 -10.11 -19.48
CA GLY A 144 -15.65 -9.06 -18.46
C GLY A 144 -15.17 -7.70 -19.00
N ARG A 145 -14.30 -7.03 -18.23
CA ARG A 145 -13.67 -5.77 -18.65
C ARG A 145 -12.27 -6.06 -19.19
N PHE A 146 -12.07 -5.84 -20.49
CA PHE A 146 -10.78 -6.07 -21.16
C PHE A 146 -9.63 -5.26 -20.54
N GLY A 147 -9.87 -3.97 -20.26
CA GLY A 147 -8.90 -3.06 -19.66
C GLY A 147 -9.51 -1.68 -19.39
N PHE A 148 -8.67 -0.66 -19.30
CA PHE A 148 -9.13 0.71 -19.11
C PHE A 148 -9.91 1.25 -20.32
N PHE A 149 -9.48 0.89 -21.53
CA PHE A 149 -10.13 1.28 -22.77
C PHE A 149 -11.11 0.19 -23.24
N PRO A 150 -12.22 0.58 -23.90
CA PRO A 150 -13.10 -0.39 -24.53
C PRO A 150 -12.34 -1.17 -25.61
N SER A 151 -12.60 -2.47 -25.73
CA SER A 151 -12.08 -3.26 -26.84
C SER A 151 -12.63 -2.68 -28.14
N GLN A 152 -11.76 -2.30 -29.08
CA GLN A 152 -12.21 -1.95 -30.43
C GLN A 152 -13.03 -3.11 -30.98
N PRO A 153 -14.18 -2.85 -31.65
CA PRO A 153 -14.86 -3.90 -32.38
C PRO A 153 -13.88 -4.55 -33.34
N LEU A 154 -13.91 -5.88 -33.47
CA LEU A 154 -13.20 -6.57 -34.54
C LEU A 154 -13.63 -5.90 -35.86
N PRO A 155 -12.68 -5.53 -36.75
CA PRO A 155 -13.05 -5.00 -38.05
C PRO A 155 -13.93 -6.04 -38.77
N SER A 156 -15.09 -5.58 -39.21
CA SER A 156 -16.08 -6.34 -39.99
C SER A 156 -15.52 -6.83 -41.32
#